data_AF-A0A662TD60-F1
#
_entry.id   AF-A0A662TD60-F1
#
_cell.length_a   1.000
_cell.length_b   1.000
_cell.length_c   1.000
_cell.angle_alpha   90.00
_cell.angle_beta   90.00
_cell.angle_gamma   90.00
#
_symmetry.space_group_name_H-M   'P 1'
#
loop_
_entity.id
_entity.type
_entity.pdbx_description
1 polymer ?
#
loop_
_entity_poly.entity_id
_entity_poly.type
_entity_poly.pdbx_seq_one_letter_code
_entity_poly.pdbx_strand_id
1 'polypeptide(L)'
;MSDKSMIDAKRIFYKALNREIDSKKALSLLSELIKKKKSKVLKGYSFGVKSILLGKKRKYSFSVEYTEYLENVYSLVKMLGDNRFLGDYEKGYFLAWKDYINYIRFSSRK
;
A
#
# COMPACT_ATOMS: atom_id res chain seq x y z
N MET A 1 13.24 -10.66 -12.98
CA MET A 1 12.14 -10.13 -13.80
C MET A 1 11.13 -9.46 -12.88
N SER A 2 10.84 -8.16 -13.05
CA SER A 2 9.79 -7.51 -12.23
C SER A 2 8.43 -8.11 -12.59
N ASP A 3 7.73 -8.65 -11.59
CA ASP A 3 6.39 -9.23 -11.78
C ASP A 3 5.45 -8.14 -12.33
N LYS A 4 5.05 -8.27 -13.61
CA LYS A 4 4.21 -7.28 -14.32
C LYS A 4 2.94 -6.96 -13.52
N SER A 5 2.44 -7.93 -12.77
CA SER A 5 1.25 -7.78 -11.93
C SER A 5 1.46 -6.88 -10.71
N MET A 6 2.69 -6.77 -10.18
CA MET A 6 3.01 -5.78 -9.15
C MET A 6 3.07 -4.35 -9.73
N ILE A 7 3.57 -4.20 -10.96
CA ILE A 7 3.55 -2.89 -11.65
C ILE A 7 2.10 -2.44 -11.87
N ASP A 8 1.24 -3.33 -12.33
CA ASP A 8 -0.18 -3.03 -12.55
C ASP A 8 -0.89 -2.71 -11.23
N ALA A 9 -0.61 -3.46 -10.15
CA ALA A 9 -1.17 -3.19 -8.82
C ALA A 9 -0.75 -1.80 -8.29
N LYS A 10 0.53 -1.43 -8.45
CA LYS A 10 1.04 -0.10 -8.11
C LYS A 10 0.31 0.98 -8.90
N ARG A 11 0.18 0.83 -10.22
CA ARG A 11 -0.54 1.79 -11.06
C ARG A 11 -1.97 1.99 -10.60
N ILE A 12 -2.71 0.91 -10.32
CA ILE A 12 -4.08 1.00 -9.79
C ILE A 12 -4.12 1.77 -8.48
N PHE A 13 -3.19 1.48 -7.56
CA PHE A 13 -3.14 2.16 -6.28
C PHE A 13 -2.90 3.67 -6.43
N TYR A 14 -1.93 4.07 -7.25
CA TYR A 14 -1.65 5.50 -7.49
C TYR A 14 -2.82 6.22 -8.17
N LYS A 15 -3.51 5.59 -9.13
CA LYS A 15 -4.74 6.15 -9.71
C LYS A 15 -5.81 6.41 -8.65
N ALA A 16 -5.96 5.51 -7.69
CA ALA A 16 -6.90 5.68 -6.59
C ALA A 16 -6.47 6.82 -5.65
N LEU A 17 -5.18 6.95 -5.36
CA LEU A 17 -4.63 8.04 -4.54
C LEU A 17 -4.83 9.41 -5.21
N ASN A 18 -4.63 9.48 -6.53
CA ASN A 18 -4.85 10.67 -7.35
C ASN A 18 -6.34 10.96 -7.65
N ARG A 19 -7.27 10.15 -7.14
CA ARG A 19 -8.72 10.26 -7.42
C ARG A 19 -9.10 10.10 -8.90
N GLU A 20 -8.24 9.52 -9.73
CA GLU A 20 -8.55 9.16 -11.13
C GLU A 20 -9.55 8.00 -11.20
N ILE A 21 -9.58 7.17 -10.16
CA ILE A 21 -10.59 6.12 -9.94
C ILE A 21 -11.02 6.12 -8.48
N ASP A 22 -12.25 5.71 -8.20
CA ASP A 22 -12.71 5.55 -6.82
C ASP A 22 -12.11 4.31 -6.14
N SER A 23 -12.24 4.25 -4.81
CA SER A 23 -11.70 3.14 -4.02
C SER A 23 -12.38 1.79 -4.31
N LYS A 24 -13.67 1.77 -4.68
CA LYS A 24 -14.37 0.51 -4.98
C LYS A 24 -13.83 -0.09 -6.28
N LYS A 25 -13.67 0.72 -7.32
CA LYS A 25 -13.11 0.35 -8.62
C LYS A 25 -11.67 -0.12 -8.48
N ALA A 26 -10.84 0.59 -7.70
CA ALA A 26 -9.47 0.17 -7.43
C ALA A 26 -9.39 -1.23 -6.78
N LEU A 27 -10.22 -1.49 -5.76
CA LEU A 27 -10.26 -2.79 -5.09
C LEU A 27 -10.79 -3.92 -5.98
N SER A 28 -11.73 -3.63 -6.87
CA SER A 28 -12.21 -4.58 -7.87
C SER A 28 -11.08 -5.00 -8.82
N LEU A 29 -10.36 -4.04 -9.39
CA LEU A 29 -9.25 -4.30 -10.32
C LEU A 29 -8.10 -5.09 -9.65
N LEU A 30 -7.79 -4.78 -8.39
CA LEU A 30 -6.81 -5.55 -7.61
C LEU A 30 -7.27 -6.99 -7.35
N SER A 31 -8.56 -7.19 -7.08
CA SER A 31 -9.13 -8.53 -6.89
C SER A 31 -9.05 -9.37 -8.17
N GLU A 32 -9.28 -8.77 -9.33
CA GLU A 32 -9.10 -9.44 -10.63
C GLU A 32 -7.63 -9.81 -10.89
N LEU A 33 -6.69 -8.92 -10.57
CA LEU A 33 -5.26 -9.20 -10.67
C LEU A 33 -4.84 -10.39 -9.79
N ILE A 34 -5.34 -10.44 -8.55
CA ILE A 34 -5.10 -11.57 -7.63
C ILE A 34 -5.68 -12.88 -8.17
N LYS A 35 -6.87 -12.86 -8.79
CA LYS A 35 -7.46 -14.06 -9.40
C LYS A 35 -6.58 -14.61 -10.52
N LYS A 36 -5.96 -13.74 -11.31
CA LYS A 36 -5.07 -14.11 -12.44
C LYS A 36 -3.69 -14.57 -11.98
N LYS A 37 -3.25 -14.22 -10.76
CA LYS A 37 -1.91 -14.51 -10.26
C LYS A 37 -1.92 -15.00 -8.81
N LYS A 38 -1.45 -16.22 -8.59
CA LYS A 38 -1.31 -16.83 -7.25
C LYS A 38 -0.08 -16.28 -6.48
N SER A 39 0.18 -14.98 -6.54
CA SER A 39 1.30 -14.34 -5.82
C SER A 39 0.87 -13.93 -4.41
N LYS A 40 1.54 -14.47 -3.39
CA LYS A 40 1.33 -14.09 -1.98
C LYS A 40 1.69 -12.62 -1.73
N VAL A 41 2.75 -12.13 -2.39
CA VAL A 41 3.15 -10.71 -2.37
C VAL A 41 2.04 -9.82 -2.92
N LEU A 42 1.45 -10.17 -4.07
CA LEU A 42 0.36 -9.39 -4.67
C LEU A 42 -0.89 -9.37 -3.78
N LYS A 43 -1.20 -10.49 -3.13
CA LYS A 43 -2.29 -10.57 -2.15
C LYS A 43 -2.05 -9.65 -0.95
N GLY A 44 -0.86 -9.71 -0.38
CA GLY A 44 -0.45 -8.83 0.72
C GLY A 44 -0.51 -7.35 0.35
N TYR A 45 0.01 -7.01 -0.83
CA TYR A 45 -0.02 -5.66 -1.37
C TYR A 45 -1.45 -5.13 -1.50
N SER A 46 -2.33 -5.94 -2.09
CA SER A 46 -3.74 -5.58 -2.27
C SER A 46 -4.47 -5.39 -0.94
N PHE A 47 -4.11 -6.17 0.10
CA PHE A 47 -4.64 -6.00 1.45
C PHE A 47 -4.13 -4.71 2.12
N GLY A 48 -2.85 -4.37 1.93
CA GLY A 48 -2.28 -3.09 2.37
C GLY A 48 -2.98 -1.90 1.70
N VAL A 49 -3.16 -1.95 0.38
CA VAL A 49 -3.92 -0.93 -0.37
C VAL A 49 -5.34 -0.79 0.16
N LYS A 50 -6.05 -1.91 0.41
CA LYS A 50 -7.38 -1.89 1.03
C LYS A 50 -7.37 -1.19 2.39
N SER A 51 -6.40 -1.50 3.23
CA SER A 51 -6.26 -0.90 4.56
C SER A 51 -6.05 0.62 4.47
N ILE A 52 -5.25 1.09 3.50
CA ILE A 52 -4.98 2.51 3.30
C ILE A 52 -6.20 3.24 2.72
N LEU A 53 -6.81 2.71 1.66
CA LEU A 53 -7.95 3.35 0.98
C LEU A 53 -9.20 3.38 1.85
N LEU A 54 -9.49 2.30 2.58
CA LEU A 54 -10.65 2.20 3.46
C LEU A 54 -10.37 2.79 4.86
N GLY A 55 -9.12 2.76 5.30
CA GLY A 55 -8.68 3.35 6.58
C GLY A 55 -8.94 4.85 6.66
N LYS A 56 -8.95 5.56 5.52
CA LYS A 56 -9.40 6.96 5.44
C LYS A 56 -10.83 7.21 5.93
N LYS A 57 -11.69 6.18 6.03
CA LYS A 57 -13.06 6.32 6.54
C LYS A 57 -13.23 6.01 8.03
N ARG A 58 -12.25 5.38 8.69
CA ARG A 58 -12.31 5.23 10.14
C ARG A 58 -11.62 6.45 10.74
N LYS A 59 -12.42 7.33 11.35
CA LYS A 59 -12.01 8.18 12.47
C LYS A 59 -11.35 7.27 13.53
N TYR A 60 -10.10 6.89 13.32
CA TYR A 60 -9.25 6.59 14.45
C TYR A 60 -8.75 7.95 14.91
N SER A 61 -9.39 8.40 15.98
CA SER A 61 -8.90 9.36 16.95
C SER A 61 -7.55 8.91 17.51
N PHE A 62 -6.51 8.91 16.67
CA PHE A 62 -5.14 9.02 17.12
C PHE A 62 -4.66 10.39 16.64
N SER A 63 -4.94 11.38 17.47
CA SER A 63 -4.28 12.68 17.47
C SER A 63 -2.83 12.54 17.96
N VAL A 64 -2.07 11.69 17.26
CA VAL A 64 -0.62 11.76 17.25
C VAL A 64 -0.32 12.34 15.88
N GLU A 65 0.38 13.49 15.86
CA GLU A 65 0.62 14.26 14.65
C GLU A 65 0.96 13.33 13.49
N TYR A 66 0.22 13.47 12.38
CA TYR A 66 0.22 12.55 11.24
C TYR A 66 1.64 12.26 10.68
N THR A 67 2.58 13.17 10.95
CA THR A 67 4.03 13.06 10.74
C THR A 67 4.72 12.02 11.62
N GLU A 68 4.49 12.02 12.94
CA GLU A 68 5.09 11.04 13.87
C GLU A 68 4.60 9.61 13.60
N TYR A 69 3.32 9.42 13.24
CA TYR A 69 2.83 8.09 12.87
C TYR A 69 3.46 7.58 11.57
N LEU A 70 3.63 8.43 10.57
CA LEU A 70 4.30 8.06 9.32
C LEU A 70 5.80 7.80 9.55
N GLU A 71 6.45 8.54 10.43
CA GLU A 71 7.85 8.29 10.83
C GLU A 71 7.99 7.00 11.63
N ASN A 72 7.04 6.65 12.48
CA ASN A 72 6.99 5.37 13.19
C ASN A 72 6.73 4.20 12.23
N VAL A 73 5.79 4.32 11.29
CA VAL A 73 5.57 3.31 10.24
C VAL A 73 6.79 3.22 9.32
N TYR A 74 7.42 4.34 8.97
CA TYR A 74 8.64 4.35 8.16
C TYR A 74 9.81 3.71 8.90
N SER A 75 9.98 4.02 10.19
CA SER A 75 10.98 3.43 11.07
C SER A 75 10.72 1.95 11.29
N LEU A 76 9.46 1.52 11.42
CA LEU A 76 9.07 0.12 11.48
C LEU A 76 9.37 -0.59 10.16
N VAL A 77 9.02 0.00 9.00
CA VAL A 77 9.32 -0.53 7.66
C VAL A 77 10.84 -0.55 7.40
N LYS A 78 11.60 0.39 7.97
CA LYS A 78 13.06 0.46 7.88
C LYS A 78 13.76 -0.52 8.83
N MET A 79 13.25 -0.73 10.04
CA MET A 79 13.68 -1.77 10.98
C MET A 79 13.36 -3.17 10.43
N LEU A 80 12.18 -3.35 9.86
CA LEU A 80 11.79 -4.54 9.10
C LEU A 80 12.45 -4.60 7.71
N GLY A 81 13.34 -3.64 7.40
CA GLY A 81 14.13 -3.57 6.17
C GLY A 81 14.99 -4.80 5.95
N ASP A 82 15.21 -5.60 7.00
CA ASP A 82 15.53 -7.01 6.85
C ASP A 82 14.27 -7.84 6.56
N ASN A 83 13.79 -7.72 5.31
CA ASN A 83 12.75 -8.57 4.70
C ASN A 83 13.06 -10.09 4.78
N ARG A 84 14.21 -10.47 5.37
CA ARG A 84 14.66 -11.85 5.58
C ARG A 84 13.71 -12.66 6.47
N PHE A 85 12.99 -12.00 7.39
CA PHE A 85 12.09 -12.68 8.35
C PHE A 85 10.60 -12.55 8.02
N LEU A 86 10.24 -11.79 6.99
CA LEU A 86 8.85 -11.60 6.61
C LEU A 86 8.44 -12.63 5.56
N GLY A 87 7.25 -13.22 5.76
CA GLY A 87 6.59 -13.99 4.72
C GLY A 87 6.24 -13.12 3.51
N ASP A 88 5.98 -13.75 2.37
CA ASP A 88 5.68 -13.05 1.12
C ASP A 88 4.44 -12.15 1.22
N TYR A 89 3.46 -12.54 2.04
CA TYR A 89 2.26 -11.74 2.26
C TYR A 89 2.58 -10.45 3.02
N GLU A 90 3.33 -10.55 4.12
CA GLU A 90 3.75 -9.42 4.95
C GLU A 90 4.61 -8.45 4.12
N LYS A 91 5.55 -8.97 3.31
CA LYS A 91 6.32 -8.16 2.35
C LYS A 91 5.41 -7.35 1.45
N GLY A 92 4.40 -8.00 0.85
CA GLY A 92 3.40 -7.32 0.03
C GLY A 92 2.70 -6.19 0.78
N TYR A 93 2.23 -6.47 1.99
CA TYR A 93 1.52 -5.51 2.83
C TYR A 93 2.37 -4.26 3.12
N PHE A 94 3.63 -4.44 3.55
CA PHE A 94 4.53 -3.32 3.82
C PHE A 94 4.94 -2.55 2.56
N LEU A 95 5.03 -3.21 1.40
CA LEU A 95 5.27 -2.53 0.13
C LEU A 95 4.16 -1.51 -0.21
N ALA A 96 2.89 -1.82 0.09
CA ALA A 96 1.79 -0.86 -0.11
C ALA A 96 1.92 0.37 0.78
N TRP A 97 2.28 0.19 2.05
CA TRP A 97 2.56 1.30 2.97
C TRP A 97 3.77 2.13 2.55
N LYS A 98 4.84 1.49 2.09
CA LYS A 98 6.02 2.18 1.55
C LYS A 98 5.67 3.05 0.35
N ASP A 99 4.92 2.50 -0.62
CA ASP A 99 4.45 3.26 -1.79
C ASP A 99 3.57 4.43 -1.37
N TYR A 100 2.71 4.26 -0.36
CA TYR A 100 1.87 5.33 0.16
C TYR A 100 2.65 6.45 0.87
N ILE A 101 3.62 6.11 1.73
CA ILE A 101 4.50 7.09 2.38
C ILE A 101 5.27 7.87 1.32
N ASN A 102 5.80 7.20 0.30
CA ASN A 102 6.47 7.85 -0.81
C ASN A 102 5.51 8.80 -1.54
N TYR A 103 4.30 8.34 -1.85
CA TYR A 103 3.28 9.19 -2.46
C TYR A 103 3.05 10.48 -1.66
N ILE A 104 2.81 10.39 -0.35
CA ILE A 104 2.63 11.58 0.51
C ILE A 104 3.87 12.49 0.42
N ARG A 105 5.07 11.95 0.64
CA ARG A 105 6.32 12.74 0.65
C ARG A 105 6.58 13.51 -0.65
N PHE A 106 6.24 12.92 -1.79
CA PHE A 106 6.46 13.56 -3.09
C PHE A 106 5.29 14.44 -3.54
N SER A 107 4.06 14.14 -3.10
CA SER A 107 2.89 14.98 -3.34
C SER A 107 2.89 16.26 -2.50
N SER A 108 3.48 16.25 -1.30
CA SER A 108 3.60 17.43 -0.42
C SER A 108 4.65 18.46 -0.86
N ARG A 109 5.40 18.20 -1.94
CA ARG A 109 6.42 19.11 -2.50
C ARG A 109 5.97 19.87 -3.74
N LYS A 110 4.68 19.80 -4.07
CA LYS A 110 4.02 20.58 -5.13
C LYS A 110 3.07 21.57 -4.48
#